data_AF-A0A378VYF1-F1
#
_entry.id   AF-A0A378VYF1-F1
#
_cell.length_a   1.000
_cell.length_b   1.000
_cell.length_c   1.000
_cell.angle_alpha   90.00
_cell.angle_beta   90.00
_cell.angle_gamma   90.00
#
_symmetry.space_group_name_H-M   'P 1'
#
loop_
_entity.id
_entity.type
_entity.pdbx_description
1 polymer ?
#
loop_
_entity_poly.entity_id
_entity_poly.type
_entity_poly.pdbx_seq_one_letter_code
_entity_poly.pdbx_strand_id
1 'polypeptide(L)'
;MEIGQEDGFVKVVSPIEDTPAERAEVKSGDFIVKIDNVSTRGMTVSEAVKKMRGKPGTKITLTLSRKNADKPIVVNLTRAIIKVKSVRHHLIEPDYGYIRVSQFQERTVESVNTAAKELVKENKGKPLKGLVLDLRDDPGGLLTGAVGVSAAFLPSEAVVVSTKGRDGKDGMVLKAVPEDYVYGMGGDPLAGIPAELKTIPMAVLVNSGSASASEIVAGALQDHKRAVIVGTQSFGKGSVQTLIPLSNGSAVKLTTALYYTPNDRSIQAQGLFPMSK
;
A
#
# COMPACT_ATOMS: atom_id res chain seq x y z
N MET A 1 5.57 -12.56 -8.55
CA MET A 1 6.40 -11.91 -9.57
C MET A 1 5.54 -11.00 -10.42
N GLU A 2 6.13 -9.95 -10.95
CA GLU A 2 5.60 -9.09 -11.99
C GLU A 2 6.17 -9.53 -13.35
N ILE A 3 5.34 -9.53 -14.39
CA ILE A 3 5.72 -9.93 -15.74
C ILE A 3 5.28 -8.89 -16.77
N GLY A 4 6.05 -8.77 -17.82
CA GLY A 4 5.79 -7.93 -18.98
C GLY A 4 6.00 -8.73 -20.27
N GLN A 5 6.06 -8.00 -21.39
CA GLN A 5 6.31 -8.59 -22.70
C GLN A 5 7.51 -7.87 -23.34
N GLU A 6 8.40 -8.65 -23.95
CA GLU A 6 9.55 -8.15 -24.69
C GLU A 6 9.82 -9.11 -25.86
N ASP A 7 9.96 -8.58 -27.07
CA ASP A 7 10.21 -9.33 -28.31
C ASP A 7 9.28 -10.54 -28.54
N GLY A 8 8.00 -10.40 -28.14
CA GLY A 8 6.99 -11.46 -28.30
C GLY A 8 7.10 -12.61 -27.29
N PHE A 9 7.93 -12.46 -26.25
CA PHE A 9 8.06 -13.38 -25.13
C PHE A 9 7.58 -12.74 -23.82
N VAL A 10 7.14 -13.59 -22.89
CA VAL A 10 6.80 -13.19 -21.54
C VAL A 10 8.10 -13.03 -20.73
N LYS A 11 8.35 -11.82 -20.23
CA LYS A 11 9.56 -11.49 -19.47
C LYS A 11 9.21 -11.22 -18.01
N VAL A 12 10.03 -11.73 -17.10
CA VAL A 12 9.97 -11.38 -15.67
C VAL A 12 10.52 -9.98 -15.50
N VAL A 13 9.67 -9.05 -15.07
CA VAL A 13 10.08 -7.69 -14.72
C VAL A 13 10.77 -7.73 -13.36
N SER A 14 10.12 -8.31 -12.36
CA SER A 14 10.70 -8.48 -11.03
C SER A 14 10.06 -9.66 -10.28
N PRO A 15 10.83 -10.49 -9.55
CA PRO A 15 10.24 -11.31 -8.51
C PRO A 15 9.61 -10.41 -7.44
N ILE A 16 8.58 -10.94 -6.76
CA ILE A 16 7.98 -10.26 -5.60
C ILE A 16 8.51 -10.99 -4.38
N GLU A 17 8.93 -10.22 -3.37
CA GLU A 17 9.46 -10.77 -2.12
C GLU A 17 8.47 -11.66 -1.39
N ASP A 18 8.98 -12.70 -0.73
CA ASP A 18 8.22 -13.73 -0.01
C ASP A 18 7.23 -14.52 -0.89
N THR A 19 7.39 -14.49 -2.22
CA THR A 19 6.55 -15.28 -3.14
C THR A 19 7.22 -16.59 -3.55
N PRO A 20 6.44 -17.60 -4.01
CA PRO A 20 7.00 -18.84 -4.55
C PRO A 20 8.04 -18.61 -5.65
N ALA A 21 7.85 -17.57 -6.47
CA ALA A 21 8.77 -17.20 -7.54
C ALA A 21 10.15 -16.78 -7.02
N GLU A 22 10.18 -15.92 -5.99
CA GLU A 22 11.45 -15.49 -5.39
C GLU A 22 12.16 -16.66 -4.71
N ARG A 23 11.44 -17.46 -3.92
CA ARG A 23 11.99 -18.66 -3.27
C ARG A 23 12.53 -19.70 -4.25
N ALA A 24 12.06 -19.69 -5.49
CA ALA A 24 12.54 -20.54 -6.57
C ALA A 24 13.61 -19.86 -7.44
N GLU A 25 14.21 -18.76 -6.96
CA GLU A 25 15.30 -18.02 -7.60
C GLU A 25 14.99 -17.54 -9.02
N VAL A 26 13.71 -17.21 -9.28
CA VAL A 26 13.31 -16.49 -10.49
C VAL A 26 13.86 -15.08 -10.41
N LYS A 27 14.58 -14.64 -11.45
CA LYS A 27 15.27 -13.35 -11.48
C LYS A 27 14.62 -12.38 -12.46
N SER A 28 14.79 -11.09 -12.20
CA SER A 28 14.47 -10.05 -13.18
C SER A 28 15.24 -10.32 -14.48
N GLY A 29 14.55 -10.15 -15.61
CA GLY A 29 15.10 -10.40 -16.94
C GLY A 29 14.99 -11.85 -17.43
N ASP A 30 14.51 -12.78 -16.61
CA ASP A 30 14.20 -14.14 -17.08
C ASP A 30 13.05 -14.10 -18.10
N PHE A 31 13.18 -14.85 -19.19
CA PHE A 31 12.07 -15.10 -20.12
C PHE A 31 11.36 -16.39 -19.74
N ILE A 32 10.07 -16.32 -19.46
CA ILE A 32 9.24 -17.53 -19.28
C ILE A 32 8.97 -18.07 -20.67
N VAL A 33 9.59 -19.19 -21.04
CA VAL A 33 9.46 -19.80 -22.38
C VAL A 33 8.41 -20.92 -22.44
N LYS A 34 8.10 -21.52 -21.28
CA LYS A 34 6.97 -22.45 -21.11
C LYS A 34 6.29 -22.27 -19.76
N ILE A 35 4.97 -22.43 -19.75
CA ILE A 35 4.13 -22.61 -18.57
C ILE A 35 3.54 -24.02 -18.65
N ASP A 36 3.90 -24.85 -17.69
CA ASP A 36 3.77 -26.31 -17.75
C ASP A 36 4.36 -26.82 -19.07
N ASN A 37 3.56 -27.47 -19.91
CA ASN A 37 4.00 -28.00 -21.21
C ASN A 37 3.69 -27.06 -22.38
N VAL A 38 3.17 -25.85 -22.14
CA VAL A 38 2.72 -24.93 -23.18
C VAL A 38 3.74 -23.82 -23.40
N SER A 39 4.18 -23.62 -24.65
CA SER A 39 5.06 -22.51 -25.02
C SER A 39 4.36 -21.17 -24.83
N THR A 40 5.09 -20.16 -24.35
CA THR A 40 4.62 -18.79 -24.16
C THR A 40 4.90 -17.86 -25.34
N ARG A 41 5.54 -18.36 -26.41
CA ARG A 41 5.85 -17.55 -27.60
C ARG A 41 4.55 -17.01 -28.20
N GLY A 42 4.48 -15.68 -28.38
CA GLY A 42 3.30 -15.01 -28.92
C GLY A 42 2.12 -14.89 -27.94
N MET A 43 2.24 -15.38 -26.70
CA MET A 43 1.22 -15.13 -25.68
C MET A 43 1.27 -13.68 -25.21
N THR A 44 0.10 -13.11 -24.97
CA THR A 44 -0.05 -11.85 -24.23
C THR A 44 0.25 -12.06 -22.75
N VAL A 45 0.57 -10.96 -22.05
CA VAL A 45 0.73 -10.98 -20.58
C VAL A 45 -0.52 -11.52 -19.88
N SER A 46 -1.71 -11.14 -20.33
CA SER A 46 -2.98 -11.57 -19.73
C SER A 46 -3.20 -13.08 -19.83
N GLU A 47 -2.91 -13.67 -21.00
CA GLU A 47 -3.00 -15.12 -21.21
C GLU A 47 -1.99 -15.90 -20.36
N ALA A 48 -0.75 -15.40 -20.28
CA ALA A 48 0.27 -15.97 -19.42
C ALA A 48 -0.15 -15.93 -17.95
N VAL A 49 -0.67 -14.80 -17.46
CA VAL A 49 -1.23 -14.66 -16.10
C VAL A 49 -2.36 -15.67 -15.88
N LYS A 50 -3.29 -15.81 -16.84
CA LYS A 50 -4.41 -16.74 -16.73
C LYS A 50 -3.94 -18.20 -16.58
N LYS A 51 -2.89 -18.60 -17.31
CA LYS A 51 -2.27 -19.93 -17.19
C LYS A 51 -1.48 -20.12 -15.88
N MET A 52 -0.82 -19.06 -15.41
CA MET A 52 -0.08 -19.11 -14.16
C MET A 52 -0.97 -19.17 -12.93
N ARG A 53 -2.17 -18.56 -12.98
CA ARG A 53 -3.17 -18.64 -11.92
C ARG A 53 -3.79 -20.03 -11.80
N GLY A 54 -4.28 -20.35 -10.61
CA GLY A 54 -4.90 -21.63 -10.29
C GLY A 54 -5.18 -21.75 -8.80
N LYS A 55 -5.77 -22.87 -8.38
CA LYS A 55 -6.12 -23.10 -6.96
C LYS A 55 -4.84 -23.04 -6.09
N PRO A 56 -4.83 -22.30 -4.97
CA PRO A 56 -3.73 -22.31 -4.01
C PRO A 56 -3.37 -23.74 -3.58
N GLY A 57 -2.07 -24.01 -3.40
CA GLY A 57 -1.52 -25.32 -3.06
C GLY A 57 -1.24 -26.24 -4.26
N THR A 58 -1.76 -25.92 -5.46
CA THR A 58 -1.44 -26.69 -6.68
C THR A 58 -0.07 -26.34 -7.24
N LYS A 59 0.55 -27.26 -7.97
CA LYS A 59 1.85 -27.05 -8.60
C LYS A 59 1.73 -26.44 -10.00
N ILE A 60 2.77 -25.71 -10.40
CA ILE A 60 2.99 -25.21 -11.74
C ILE A 60 4.47 -25.31 -12.07
N THR A 61 4.79 -25.68 -13.30
CA THR A 61 6.17 -25.71 -13.77
C THR A 61 6.42 -24.54 -14.71
N LEU A 62 7.46 -23.73 -14.46
CA LEU A 62 7.90 -22.72 -15.41
C LEU A 62 9.24 -23.15 -15.99
N THR A 63 9.39 -23.02 -17.31
CA THR A 63 10.70 -23.11 -17.96
C THR A 63 11.16 -21.70 -18.31
N LEU A 64 12.34 -21.34 -17.85
CA LEU A 64 12.92 -20.00 -17.97
C LEU A 64 14.14 -20.03 -18.88
N SER A 65 14.31 -18.98 -19.68
CA SER A 65 15.54 -18.68 -20.40
C SER A 65 16.19 -17.46 -19.76
N ARG A 66 17.48 -17.56 -19.41
CA ARG A 66 18.25 -16.52 -18.71
C ARG A 66 19.49 -16.21 -19.54
N LYS A 67 19.78 -14.92 -19.77
CA LYS A 67 20.82 -14.43 -20.70
C LYS A 67 22.21 -15.07 -20.50
N ASN A 68 22.55 -15.45 -19.27
CA ASN A 68 23.86 -16.03 -18.91
C ASN A 68 23.76 -17.51 -18.50
N ALA A 69 22.74 -18.24 -18.94
CA ALA A 69 22.58 -19.67 -18.66
C ALA A 69 22.56 -20.46 -19.97
N ASP A 70 23.42 -21.47 -20.07
CA ASP A 70 23.57 -22.30 -21.28
C ASP A 70 22.38 -23.24 -21.53
N LYS A 71 21.53 -23.45 -20.51
CA LYS A 71 20.37 -24.35 -20.56
C LYS A 71 19.14 -23.68 -19.93
N PRO A 72 17.93 -23.98 -20.42
CA PRO A 72 16.69 -23.53 -19.77
C PRO A 72 16.61 -24.00 -18.32
N ILE A 73 16.17 -23.13 -17.43
CA ILE A 73 16.00 -23.39 -16.01
C ILE A 73 14.55 -23.81 -15.77
N VAL A 74 14.34 -24.99 -15.19
CA VAL A 74 13.00 -25.49 -14.86
C VAL A 74 12.75 -25.28 -13.37
N VAL A 75 11.70 -24.52 -13.04
CA VAL A 75 11.29 -24.26 -11.65
C VAL A 75 9.89 -24.82 -11.40
N ASN A 76 9.74 -25.55 -10.30
CA ASN A 76 8.46 -26.05 -9.83
C ASN A 76 7.96 -25.16 -8.70
N LEU A 77 6.87 -24.45 -8.95
CA LEU A 77 6.28 -23.53 -7.98
C LEU A 77 5.00 -24.13 -7.41
N THR A 78 4.77 -23.90 -6.13
CA THR A 78 3.45 -24.12 -5.52
C THR A 78 2.69 -22.81 -5.58
N ARG A 79 1.52 -22.80 -6.25
CA ARG A 79 0.64 -21.63 -6.32
C ARG A 79 0.26 -21.23 -4.90
N ALA A 80 0.46 -19.96 -4.56
CA ALA A 80 0.09 -19.40 -3.28
C ALA A 80 -0.76 -18.15 -3.50
N ILE A 81 -1.59 -17.82 -2.51
CA ILE A 81 -2.18 -16.48 -2.43
C ILE A 81 -1.02 -15.52 -2.20
N ILE A 82 -0.67 -14.74 -3.23
CA ILE A 82 0.37 -13.75 -3.12
C ILE A 82 -0.17 -12.59 -2.31
N LYS A 83 0.34 -12.45 -1.08
CA LYS A 83 0.14 -11.25 -0.29
C LYS A 83 1.34 -10.35 -0.56
N VAL A 84 1.18 -9.38 -1.46
CA VAL A 84 2.18 -8.32 -1.59
C VAL A 84 2.17 -7.57 -0.27
N LYS A 85 3.29 -7.59 0.48
CA LYS A 85 3.40 -6.83 1.73
C LYS A 85 3.28 -5.35 1.39
N SER A 86 2.13 -4.76 1.70
CA SER A 86 1.91 -3.33 1.52
C SER A 86 2.76 -2.49 2.50
N VAL A 87 3.17 -3.09 3.62
CA VAL A 87 3.96 -2.45 4.67
C VAL A 87 5.34 -3.11 4.78
N ARG A 88 6.38 -2.29 4.77
CA ARG A 88 7.79 -2.69 5.01
C ARG A 88 8.37 -1.83 6.12
N HIS A 89 9.34 -2.34 6.85
CA HIS A 89 10.03 -1.59 7.90
C HIS A 89 11.50 -1.99 8.03
N HIS A 90 12.28 -1.10 8.64
CA HIS A 90 13.63 -1.37 9.12
C HIS A 90 14.08 -0.21 10.04
N LEU A 91 15.09 -0.43 10.86
CA LEU A 91 15.82 0.67 11.52
C LEU A 91 16.74 1.35 10.51
N ILE A 92 16.64 2.68 10.40
CA ILE A 92 17.56 3.50 9.58
C ILE A 92 18.93 3.53 10.24
N GLU A 93 18.90 3.76 11.56
CA GLU A 93 20.04 3.72 12.47
C GLU A 93 19.48 3.36 13.87
N PRO A 94 20.33 3.12 14.89
CA PRO A 94 19.85 2.83 16.24
C PRO A 94 18.85 3.89 16.73
N ASP A 95 17.73 3.46 17.31
CA ASP A 95 16.63 4.30 17.78
C ASP A 95 15.74 4.98 16.72
N TYR A 96 16.04 4.90 15.41
CA TYR A 96 15.22 5.56 14.37
C TYR A 96 14.58 4.56 13.41
N GLY A 97 13.24 4.52 13.44
CA GLY A 97 12.46 3.59 12.64
C GLY A 97 12.08 4.15 11.27
N TYR A 98 11.89 3.24 10.33
CA TYR A 98 11.29 3.52 9.03
C TYR A 98 10.15 2.55 8.77
N ILE A 99 8.99 3.08 8.35
CA ILE A 99 7.86 2.29 7.87
C ILE A 99 7.46 2.82 6.50
N ARG A 100 7.43 1.96 5.49
CA ARG A 100 6.90 2.28 4.15
C ARG A 100 5.55 1.62 3.97
N VAL A 101 4.55 2.41 3.58
CA VAL A 101 3.26 1.93 3.09
C VAL A 101 3.23 2.19 1.57
N SER A 102 3.07 1.11 0.81
CA SER A 102 3.08 1.16 -0.66
C SER A 102 1.68 1.10 -1.27
N GLN A 103 0.69 0.69 -0.48
CA GLN A 103 -0.73 0.73 -0.82
C GLN A 103 -1.62 0.50 0.41
N PHE A 104 -2.78 1.15 0.47
CA PHE A 104 -3.76 0.92 1.53
C PHE A 104 -4.69 -0.25 1.20
N GLN A 105 -4.41 -1.41 1.80
CA GLN A 105 -5.18 -2.65 1.67
C GLN A 105 -5.85 -3.01 3.01
N GLU A 106 -6.68 -4.06 3.00
CA GLU A 106 -7.49 -4.49 4.15
C GLU A 106 -6.67 -4.70 5.44
N ARG A 107 -5.44 -5.23 5.32
CA ARG A 107 -4.55 -5.51 6.46
C ARG A 107 -3.47 -4.47 6.72
N THR A 108 -3.52 -3.32 6.05
CA THR A 108 -2.45 -2.31 6.19
C THR A 108 -2.34 -1.81 7.63
N VAL A 109 -3.46 -1.59 8.32
CA VAL A 109 -3.47 -1.11 9.73
C VAL A 109 -2.78 -2.11 10.68
N GLU A 110 -3.18 -3.38 10.61
CA GLU A 110 -2.55 -4.48 11.37
C GLU A 110 -1.05 -4.62 11.03
N SER A 111 -0.70 -4.45 9.75
CA SER A 111 0.69 -4.56 9.29
C SER A 111 1.57 -3.40 9.77
N VAL A 112 1.02 -2.18 9.89
CA VAL A 112 1.72 -1.04 10.52
C VAL A 112 1.94 -1.29 12.01
N ASN A 113 0.94 -1.79 12.74
CA ASN A 113 1.12 -2.16 14.15
C ASN A 113 2.19 -3.24 14.33
N THR A 114 2.16 -4.28 13.47
CA THR A 114 3.18 -5.33 13.46
C THR A 114 4.57 -4.77 13.18
N ALA A 115 4.71 -3.92 12.17
CA ALA A 115 5.98 -3.25 11.83
C ALA A 115 6.51 -2.41 12.99
N ALA A 116 5.64 -1.65 13.65
CA ALA A 116 5.99 -0.85 14.82
C ALA A 116 6.53 -1.72 15.98
N LYS A 117 5.86 -2.83 16.29
CA LYS A 117 6.29 -3.78 17.34
C LYS A 117 7.64 -4.42 17.01
N GLU A 118 7.84 -4.84 15.75
CA GLU A 118 9.11 -5.40 15.32
C GLU A 118 10.24 -4.36 15.35
N LEU A 119 10.00 -3.10 14.96
CA LEU A 119 11.00 -2.03 15.10
C LEU A 119 11.47 -1.82 16.55
N VAL A 120 10.55 -1.82 17.51
CA VAL A 120 10.91 -1.70 18.95
C VAL A 120 11.73 -2.90 19.41
N LYS A 121 11.36 -4.10 18.96
CA LYS A 121 12.08 -5.35 19.26
C LYS A 121 13.47 -5.37 18.62
N GLU A 122 13.60 -4.98 17.36
CA GLU A 122 14.89 -4.79 16.66
C GLU A 122 15.75 -3.74 17.36
N ASN A 123 15.13 -2.70 17.93
CA ASN A 123 15.81 -1.69 18.75
C ASN A 123 16.10 -2.19 20.19
N LYS A 124 16.17 -3.51 20.39
CA LYS A 124 16.48 -4.16 21.67
C LYS A 124 15.49 -3.79 22.78
N GLY A 125 14.23 -3.55 22.43
CA GLY A 125 13.17 -3.13 23.34
C GLY A 125 13.29 -1.68 23.82
N LYS A 126 14.24 -0.90 23.28
CA LYS A 126 14.34 0.53 23.59
C LYS A 126 13.31 1.33 22.79
N PRO A 127 12.66 2.33 23.39
CA PRO A 127 11.78 3.24 22.65
C PRO A 127 12.49 3.88 21.48
N LEU A 128 11.79 4.04 20.36
CA LEU A 128 12.29 4.81 19.23
C LEU A 128 12.42 6.30 19.60
N LYS A 129 13.42 6.98 19.05
CA LYS A 129 13.60 8.43 19.14
C LYS A 129 12.98 9.18 17.97
N GLY A 130 12.65 8.48 16.88
CA GLY A 130 11.95 9.07 15.76
C GLY A 130 11.49 8.04 14.74
N LEU A 131 10.59 8.47 13.85
CA LEU A 131 10.02 7.62 12.81
C LEU A 131 9.91 8.36 11.48
N VAL A 132 10.27 7.67 10.39
CA VAL A 132 9.92 8.07 9.03
C VAL A 132 8.79 7.19 8.51
N LEU A 133 7.68 7.79 8.11
CA LEU A 133 6.60 7.15 7.38
C LEU A 133 6.74 7.47 5.87
N ASP A 134 7.10 6.49 5.06
CA ASP A 134 7.24 6.67 3.61
C ASP A 134 5.95 6.27 2.87
N LEU A 135 5.31 7.27 2.24
CA LEU A 135 4.11 7.14 1.40
C LEU A 135 4.40 7.47 -0.08
N ARG A 136 5.68 7.54 -0.48
CA ARG A 136 6.06 7.79 -1.88
C ARG A 136 5.60 6.65 -2.77
N ASP A 137 5.07 7.01 -3.94
CA ASP A 137 4.53 6.08 -4.94
C ASP A 137 3.37 5.21 -4.45
N ASP A 138 2.70 5.63 -3.36
CA ASP A 138 1.45 5.00 -2.89
C ASP A 138 0.23 5.70 -3.52
N PRO A 139 -0.48 5.05 -4.47
CA PRO A 139 -1.63 5.63 -5.16
C PRO A 139 -2.91 5.68 -4.31
N GLY A 140 -2.80 5.30 -3.03
CA GLY A 140 -3.85 5.26 -2.04
C GLY A 140 -4.43 3.86 -1.84
N GLY A 141 -5.75 3.77 -1.68
CA GLY A 141 -6.44 2.51 -1.43
C GLY A 141 -7.64 2.72 -0.52
N LEU A 142 -7.83 1.81 0.44
CA LEU A 142 -8.98 1.84 1.34
C LEU A 142 -8.95 3.07 2.27
N LEU A 143 -10.06 3.81 2.32
CA LEU A 143 -10.26 4.95 3.23
C LEU A 143 -10.10 4.55 4.70
N THR A 144 -10.68 3.42 5.10
CA THR A 144 -10.54 2.88 6.47
C THR A 144 -9.08 2.60 6.81
N GLY A 145 -8.29 2.14 5.83
CA GLY A 145 -6.84 1.99 5.98
C GLY A 145 -6.15 3.33 6.28
N ALA A 146 -6.53 4.42 5.60
CA ALA A 146 -6.00 5.75 5.86
C ALA A 146 -6.34 6.23 7.28
N VAL A 147 -7.59 6.03 7.71
CA VAL A 147 -8.05 6.41 9.05
C VAL A 147 -7.32 5.63 10.13
N GLY A 148 -7.23 4.30 9.99
CA GLY A 148 -6.53 3.45 10.94
C GLY A 148 -5.02 3.72 11.00
N VAL A 149 -4.36 3.92 9.86
CA VAL A 149 -2.93 4.31 9.85
C VAL A 149 -2.74 5.69 10.51
N SER A 150 -3.64 6.64 10.30
CA SER A 150 -3.57 7.94 11.00
C SER A 150 -3.75 7.77 12.52
N ALA A 151 -4.66 6.90 12.94
CA ALA A 151 -4.93 6.60 14.35
C ALA A 151 -3.74 5.97 15.10
N ALA A 152 -2.83 5.32 14.37
CA ALA A 152 -1.57 4.80 14.91
C ALA A 152 -0.67 5.92 15.49
N PHE A 153 -0.77 7.13 14.94
CA PHE A 153 0.11 8.26 15.26
C PHE A 153 -0.60 9.44 15.91
N LEU A 154 -1.93 9.49 15.85
CA LEU A 154 -2.74 10.57 16.41
C LEU A 154 -3.37 10.19 17.77
N PRO A 155 -3.68 11.17 18.64
CA PRO A 155 -4.52 10.96 19.81
C PRO A 155 -5.88 10.38 19.43
N SER A 156 -6.51 9.65 20.35
CA SER A 156 -7.90 9.21 20.18
C SER A 156 -8.81 10.41 19.94
N GLU A 157 -9.91 10.23 19.21
CA GLU A 157 -10.87 11.28 18.82
C GLU A 157 -10.36 12.35 17.85
N ALA A 158 -9.06 12.36 17.50
CA ALA A 158 -8.53 13.31 16.53
C ALA A 158 -9.21 13.13 15.17
N VAL A 159 -9.77 14.20 14.60
CA VAL A 159 -10.35 14.17 13.25
C VAL A 159 -9.25 13.81 12.25
N VAL A 160 -9.52 12.84 11.37
CA VAL A 160 -8.57 12.44 10.32
C VAL A 160 -8.98 13.05 8.99
N VAL A 161 -10.26 12.93 8.62
CA VAL A 161 -10.77 13.37 7.33
C VAL A 161 -12.25 13.64 7.42
N SER A 162 -12.72 14.63 6.68
CA SER A 162 -14.14 14.88 6.45
C SER A 162 -14.47 14.87 4.97
N THR A 163 -15.75 14.78 4.63
CA THR A 163 -16.22 14.97 3.25
C THR A 163 -17.20 16.13 3.16
N LYS A 164 -17.24 16.78 1.99
CA LYS A 164 -18.31 17.72 1.62
C LYS A 164 -18.91 17.35 0.28
N GLY A 165 -20.24 17.32 0.22
CA GLY A 165 -21.01 17.03 -0.98
C GLY A 165 -20.91 18.14 -2.02
N ARG A 166 -21.41 17.88 -3.23
CA ARG A 166 -21.46 18.89 -4.30
C ARG A 166 -22.32 20.11 -3.95
N ASP A 167 -23.32 19.92 -3.09
CA ASP A 167 -24.17 21.00 -2.57
C ASP A 167 -23.50 21.80 -1.44
N GLY A 168 -22.21 21.51 -1.15
CA GLY A 168 -21.43 22.18 -0.11
C GLY A 168 -21.76 21.73 1.31
N LYS A 169 -22.70 20.78 1.48
CA LYS A 169 -23.05 20.27 2.81
C LYS A 169 -21.99 19.33 3.33
N ASP A 170 -21.77 19.40 4.64
CA ASP A 170 -20.91 18.46 5.35
C ASP A 170 -21.45 17.04 5.21
N GLY A 171 -20.54 16.12 4.94
CA GLY A 171 -20.77 14.69 4.84
C GLY A 171 -20.25 13.96 6.07
N MET A 172 -19.47 12.92 5.84
CA MET A 172 -18.90 12.12 6.93
C MET A 172 -17.73 12.86 7.59
N VAL A 173 -17.53 12.62 8.87
CA VAL A 173 -16.31 12.98 9.61
C VAL A 173 -15.78 11.71 10.24
N LEU A 174 -14.56 11.33 9.87
CA LEU A 174 -13.89 10.14 10.40
C LEU A 174 -12.75 10.57 11.32
N LYS A 175 -12.65 9.90 12.45
CA LYS A 175 -11.71 10.17 13.53
C LYS A 175 -10.78 9.00 13.79
N ALA A 176 -9.74 9.25 14.59
CA ALA A 176 -8.80 8.26 15.08
C ALA A 176 -9.42 7.39 16.19
N VAL A 177 -10.50 6.67 15.88
CA VAL A 177 -11.22 5.77 16.78
C VAL A 177 -11.53 4.44 16.07
N PRO A 178 -11.49 3.29 16.77
CA PRO A 178 -11.69 1.97 16.16
C PRO A 178 -12.95 1.86 15.30
N GLU A 179 -14.03 2.51 15.71
CA GLU A 179 -15.33 2.52 15.03
C GLU A 179 -15.25 3.03 13.58
N ASP A 180 -14.28 3.90 13.28
CA ASP A 180 -14.12 4.54 11.98
C ASP A 180 -13.13 3.82 11.04
N TYR A 181 -12.43 2.78 11.51
CA TYR A 181 -11.46 2.04 10.70
C TYR A 181 -11.50 0.52 10.83
N VAL A 182 -12.25 -0.04 11.78
CA VAL A 182 -12.45 -1.49 11.93
C VAL A 182 -13.64 -1.93 11.10
N TYR A 183 -13.46 -2.97 10.28
CA TYR A 183 -14.53 -3.58 9.49
C TYR A 183 -14.76 -5.03 9.94
N GLY A 184 -15.96 -5.36 10.39
CA GLY A 184 -16.35 -6.73 10.77
C GLY A 184 -16.12 -7.10 12.24
N MET A 185 -16.19 -8.40 12.54
CA MET A 185 -16.00 -8.93 13.89
C MET A 185 -14.51 -9.16 14.14
N GLY A 186 -13.89 -8.34 14.98
CA GLY A 186 -12.49 -8.43 15.36
C GLY A 186 -12.12 -7.40 16.44
N GLY A 187 -10.99 -7.59 17.11
CA GLY A 187 -10.43 -6.59 18.02
C GLY A 187 -9.78 -5.43 17.26
N ASP A 188 -9.44 -4.35 17.97
CA ASP A 188 -8.74 -3.21 17.38
C ASP A 188 -7.39 -3.66 16.76
N PRO A 189 -7.16 -3.49 15.44
CA PRO A 189 -5.91 -3.87 14.78
C PRO A 189 -4.71 -3.07 15.30
N LEU A 190 -4.93 -1.95 16.00
CA LEU A 190 -3.89 -1.17 16.67
C LEU A 190 -3.68 -1.57 18.13
N ALA A 191 -4.36 -2.60 18.64
CA ALA A 191 -4.17 -3.06 20.01
C ALA A 191 -2.69 -3.34 20.32
N GLY A 192 -2.20 -2.75 21.41
CA GLY A 192 -0.82 -2.88 21.86
C GLY A 192 0.22 -2.18 20.96
N ILE A 193 -0.18 -1.25 20.10
CA ILE A 193 0.78 -0.41 19.38
C ILE A 193 1.67 0.35 20.38
N PRO A 194 3.00 0.44 20.16
CA PRO A 194 3.88 1.17 21.06
C PRO A 194 3.42 2.63 21.26
N ALA A 195 3.25 3.04 22.52
CA ALA A 195 2.64 4.33 22.84
C ALA A 195 3.49 5.52 22.36
N GLU A 196 4.80 5.34 22.27
CA GLU A 196 5.75 6.35 21.80
C GLU A 196 5.47 6.79 20.35
N LEU A 197 4.81 5.97 19.52
CA LEU A 197 4.46 6.33 18.15
C LEU A 197 3.56 7.55 18.04
N LYS A 198 2.86 7.94 19.12
CA LYS A 198 2.03 9.15 19.16
C LYS A 198 2.81 10.41 19.55
N THR A 199 4.02 10.28 20.08
CA THR A 199 4.77 11.41 20.68
C THR A 199 6.16 11.63 20.10
N ILE A 200 6.83 10.59 19.59
CA ILE A 200 8.18 10.71 19.04
C ILE A 200 8.19 11.60 17.79
N PRO A 201 9.26 12.36 17.53
CA PRO A 201 9.44 13.08 16.28
C PRO A 201 9.16 12.20 15.06
N MET A 202 8.39 12.72 14.09
CA MET A 202 8.13 11.99 12.86
C MET A 202 8.15 12.86 11.61
N ALA A 203 8.59 12.26 10.50
CA ALA A 203 8.48 12.81 9.17
C ALA A 203 7.67 11.89 8.27
N VAL A 204 6.90 12.47 7.35
CA VAL A 204 6.20 11.72 6.30
C VAL A 204 6.81 12.06 4.96
N LEU A 205 7.25 11.05 4.21
CA LEU A 205 7.78 11.23 2.86
C LEU A 205 6.65 11.08 1.85
N VAL A 206 6.53 12.05 0.95
CA VAL A 206 5.54 12.07 -0.15
C VAL A 206 6.20 12.46 -1.46
N ASN A 207 5.61 12.04 -2.58
CA ASN A 207 5.96 12.52 -3.90
C ASN A 207 4.73 12.64 -4.80
N SER A 208 4.92 12.95 -6.09
CA SER A 208 3.82 13.05 -7.07
C SER A 208 3.04 11.74 -7.28
N GLY A 209 3.58 10.59 -6.85
CA GLY A 209 2.90 9.30 -6.85
C GLY A 209 2.02 9.05 -5.61
N SER A 210 2.18 9.86 -4.55
CA SER A 210 1.33 9.81 -3.36
C SER A 210 -0.05 10.37 -3.66
N ALA A 211 -1.11 9.57 -3.50
CA ALA A 211 -2.48 9.98 -3.85
C ALA A 211 -3.54 9.47 -2.85
N SER A 212 -4.68 10.16 -2.77
CA SER A 212 -5.90 9.70 -2.11
C SER A 212 -5.66 9.32 -0.63
N ALA A 213 -5.78 8.05 -0.25
CA ALA A 213 -5.54 7.59 1.14
C ALA A 213 -4.19 8.09 1.71
N SER A 214 -3.13 8.09 0.91
CA SER A 214 -1.81 8.62 1.29
C SER A 214 -1.86 10.11 1.65
N GLU A 215 -2.63 10.88 0.88
CA GLU A 215 -2.82 12.32 1.10
C GLU A 215 -3.72 12.59 2.31
N ILE A 216 -4.66 11.71 2.60
CA ILE A 216 -5.45 11.79 3.85
C ILE A 216 -4.54 11.61 5.07
N VAL A 217 -3.68 10.57 5.08
CA VAL A 217 -2.75 10.34 6.19
C VAL A 217 -1.78 11.51 6.35
N ALA A 218 -1.11 11.91 5.27
CA ALA A 218 -0.16 13.02 5.32
C ALA A 218 -0.84 14.33 5.72
N GLY A 219 -2.04 14.62 5.20
CA GLY A 219 -2.79 15.83 5.51
C GLY A 219 -3.25 15.88 6.96
N ALA A 220 -3.77 14.77 7.49
CA ALA A 220 -4.16 14.67 8.89
C ALA A 220 -2.97 14.88 9.83
N LEU A 221 -1.85 14.20 9.57
CA LEU A 221 -0.64 14.33 10.38
C LEU A 221 -0.02 15.73 10.28
N GLN A 222 -0.09 16.37 9.12
CA GLN A 222 0.36 17.75 8.93
C GLN A 222 -0.50 18.73 9.73
N ASP A 223 -1.82 18.62 9.60
CA ASP A 223 -2.76 19.58 10.20
C ASP A 223 -2.78 19.51 11.73
N HIS A 224 -2.59 18.31 12.29
CA HIS A 224 -2.40 18.11 13.73
C HIS A 224 -1.00 18.48 14.22
N LYS A 225 -0.13 18.99 13.35
CA LYS A 225 1.30 19.24 13.63
C LYS A 225 2.02 18.01 14.18
N ARG A 226 1.51 16.82 13.86
CA ARG A 226 2.05 15.54 14.31
C ARG A 226 3.30 15.18 13.52
N ALA A 227 3.36 15.51 12.23
CA ALA A 227 4.49 15.20 11.36
C ALA A 227 4.91 16.38 10.48
N VAL A 228 6.19 16.42 10.13
CA VAL A 228 6.69 17.26 9.03
C VAL A 228 6.55 16.48 7.72
N ILE A 229 5.95 17.12 6.70
CA ILE A 229 5.83 16.53 5.37
C ILE A 229 7.04 16.92 4.53
N VAL A 230 7.74 15.92 3.99
CA VAL A 230 9.00 16.07 3.25
C VAL A 230 8.87 15.41 1.87
N GLY A 231 9.46 16.03 0.83
CA GLY A 231 9.49 15.47 -0.52
C GLY A 231 9.01 16.46 -1.57
N THR A 232 8.13 16.02 -2.47
CA THR A 232 7.50 16.88 -3.50
C THR A 232 6.00 16.92 -3.35
N GLN A 233 5.34 17.85 -4.04
CA GLN A 233 3.88 17.93 -4.08
C GLN A 233 3.24 16.58 -4.45
N SER A 234 2.18 16.20 -3.73
CA SER A 234 1.41 14.98 -3.98
C SER A 234 0.42 15.13 -5.13
N PHE A 235 -0.24 14.05 -5.53
CA PHE A 235 -1.04 13.99 -6.76
C PHE A 235 -2.26 14.92 -6.79
N GLY A 236 -2.97 15.09 -5.67
CA GLY A 236 -4.19 15.89 -5.57
C GLY A 236 -5.48 15.13 -5.86
N LYS A 237 -5.58 13.86 -5.44
CA LYS A 237 -6.80 13.04 -5.61
C LYS A 237 -7.63 13.06 -4.34
N GLY A 238 -8.43 14.10 -4.20
CA GLY A 238 -9.34 14.32 -3.07
C GLY A 238 -10.79 13.95 -3.32
N SER A 239 -11.16 13.25 -4.39
CA SER A 239 -12.57 12.95 -4.71
C SER A 239 -13.07 11.63 -4.10
N VAL A 240 -14.29 11.63 -3.57
CA VAL A 240 -15.06 10.43 -3.22
C VAL A 240 -15.79 9.92 -4.45
N GLN A 241 -15.62 8.63 -4.79
CA GLN A 241 -16.32 8.00 -5.90
C GLN A 241 -17.27 6.92 -5.37
N THR A 242 -18.56 7.05 -5.69
CA THR A 242 -19.60 6.09 -5.33
C THR A 242 -19.93 5.21 -6.52
N LEU A 243 -20.07 3.89 -6.29
CA LEU A 243 -20.62 2.96 -7.28
C LEU A 243 -22.14 2.91 -7.12
N ILE A 244 -22.86 3.36 -8.13
CA ILE A 244 -24.32 3.35 -8.19
C ILE A 244 -24.73 2.16 -9.06
N PRO A 245 -25.26 1.07 -8.48
CA PRO A 245 -25.69 -0.08 -9.25
C PRO A 245 -26.89 0.28 -10.14
N LEU A 246 -26.92 -0.28 -11.34
CA LEU A 246 -28.00 -0.14 -12.32
C LEU A 246 -28.82 -1.44 -12.38
N SER A 247 -30.09 -1.32 -12.78
CA SER A 247 -31.03 -2.44 -12.84
C SER A 247 -30.61 -3.58 -13.78
N ASN A 248 -29.73 -3.30 -14.75
CA ASN A 248 -29.19 -4.29 -15.70
C ASN A 248 -27.92 -5.01 -15.18
N GLY A 249 -27.54 -4.82 -13.91
CA GLY A 249 -26.35 -5.43 -13.31
C GLY A 249 -25.03 -4.70 -13.61
N SER A 250 -25.06 -3.60 -14.36
CA SER A 250 -23.91 -2.68 -14.50
C SER A 250 -23.89 -1.66 -13.35
N ALA A 251 -22.85 -0.82 -13.27
CA ALA A 251 -22.75 0.23 -12.27
C ALA A 251 -22.11 1.51 -12.83
N VAL A 252 -22.55 2.66 -12.34
CA VAL A 252 -21.94 3.96 -12.63
C VAL A 252 -21.01 4.35 -11.49
N LYS A 253 -19.76 4.67 -11.81
CA LYS A 253 -18.82 5.25 -10.85
C LYS A 253 -18.90 6.77 -10.94
N LEU A 254 -19.44 7.42 -9.92
CA LEU A 254 -19.69 8.86 -9.92
C LEU A 254 -18.97 9.56 -8.76
N THR A 255 -18.37 10.72 -9.04
CA THR A 255 -17.82 11.60 -8.01
C THR A 255 -18.94 12.35 -7.29
N THR A 256 -19.09 12.08 -5.99
CA THR A 256 -20.21 12.57 -5.17
C THR A 256 -19.79 13.59 -4.12
N ALA A 257 -18.54 13.55 -3.67
CA ALA A 257 -18.01 14.44 -2.64
C ALA A 257 -16.50 14.66 -2.79
N LEU A 258 -15.97 15.60 -2.01
CA LEU A 258 -14.53 15.83 -1.85
C LEU A 258 -14.10 15.56 -0.40
N TYR A 259 -12.88 15.07 -0.23
CA TYR A 259 -12.19 14.91 1.06
C TYR A 259 -11.53 16.23 1.47
N TYR A 260 -11.60 16.49 2.78
CA TYR A 260 -10.99 17.64 3.43
C TYR A 260 -10.14 17.17 4.61
N THR A 261 -8.99 17.81 4.78
CA THR A 261 -8.10 17.59 5.92
C THR A 261 -8.67 18.25 7.19
N PRO A 262 -8.12 17.99 8.39
CA PRO A 262 -8.65 18.55 9.64
C PRO A 262 -8.74 20.09 9.69
N ASN A 263 -7.90 20.81 8.95
CA ASN A 263 -7.96 22.26 8.79
C ASN A 263 -8.87 22.73 7.63
N ASP A 264 -9.80 21.87 7.20
CA ASP A 264 -10.77 22.15 6.14
C ASP A 264 -10.16 22.52 4.77
N ARG A 265 -8.98 21.99 4.47
CA ARG A 265 -8.32 22.15 3.17
C ARG A 265 -8.72 21.01 2.25
N SER A 266 -9.15 21.34 1.04
CA SER A 266 -9.44 20.35 0.01
C SER A 266 -8.15 19.78 -0.58
N ILE A 267 -8.08 18.45 -0.68
CA ILE A 267 -6.95 17.76 -1.32
C ILE A 267 -7.06 17.82 -2.85
N GLN A 268 -8.29 17.93 -3.38
CA GLN A 268 -8.58 17.77 -4.81
C GLN A 268 -7.89 18.83 -5.67
N ALA A 269 -7.18 18.37 -6.71
CA ALA A 269 -6.44 19.18 -7.69
C ALA A 269 -5.30 20.07 -7.12
N GLN A 270 -5.13 20.12 -5.81
CA GLN A 270 -4.04 20.84 -5.14
C GLN A 270 -2.95 19.89 -4.66
N GLY A 271 -3.33 18.74 -4.12
CA GLY A 271 -2.40 17.88 -3.38
C GLY A 271 -1.92 18.53 -2.08
N LEU A 272 -0.96 17.90 -1.44
CA LEU A 272 -0.26 18.40 -0.27
C LEU A 272 1.08 18.97 -0.67
N PHE A 273 1.37 20.15 -0.15
CA PHE A 273 2.68 20.77 -0.28
C PHE A 273 3.58 20.31 0.88
N PRO A 274 4.79 19.81 0.58
CA PRO A 274 5.83 19.65 1.59
C PRO A 274 6.07 20.97 2.30
N MET A 275 6.31 20.92 3.60
CA MET A 275 6.71 22.12 4.32
C MET A 275 8.17 22.41 3.93
N SER A 276 8.41 23.46 3.14
CA SER A 276 9.74 24.09 3.12
C SER A 276 9.91 24.83 4.45
N LYS A 277 11.10 24.73 5.04
CA LYS A 277 11.50 25.62 6.15
C LYS A 277 11.31 27.08 5.78
#